data_AF-A0A519M477-F1
#
_entry.id   AF-A0A519M477-F1
#
_cell.length_a   1.000
_cell.length_b   1.000
_cell.length_c   1.000
_cell.angle_alpha   90.00
_cell.angle_beta   90.00
_cell.angle_gamma   90.00
#
_symmetry.space_group_name_H-M   'P 1'
#
loop_
_entity.id
_entity.type
_entity.pdbx_description
1 polymer ?
#
loop_
_entity_poly.entity_id
_entity_poly.type
_entity_poly.pdbx_seq_one_letter_code
_entity_poly.pdbx_strand_id
1 'polypeptide(L)'
;MYQYTPFDKKFVEQRAHQFRDQLNRWQAGKLAEDDFRPLRLQNGWYVQRYAPMLRVAVPYGEIASRQLRVLATIAREYDEPEAAVFKAAMEGQGLLGTTFLPKNCAHFTTRTNVQFNWIPLSKSADVMDLLATVDMHGIQTSGNCIRNTTTDALAGVAVDEIVDPRPYAEIIRQWTTLHPEFAFLPRKFKIAISGAKDDRAATGWHDV
;
A
#
# COMPACT_ATOMS: atom_id res chain seq x y z
N MET A 1 -9.90 11.19 -11.94
CA MET A 1 -8.48 10.98 -11.60
C MET A 1 -7.75 12.27 -11.31
N TYR A 2 -7.14 12.33 -10.12
CA TYR A 2 -6.23 13.40 -9.74
C TYR A 2 -5.05 13.52 -10.71
N GLN A 3 -4.66 14.74 -11.04
CA GLN A 3 -3.53 15.04 -11.90
C GLN A 3 -2.30 15.36 -11.04
N TYR A 4 -1.36 14.43 -11.01
CA TYR A 4 -0.14 14.56 -10.22
C TYR A 4 0.74 15.69 -10.74
N THR A 5 1.04 16.64 -9.85
CA THR A 5 1.89 17.80 -10.13
C THR A 5 3.37 17.40 -10.22
N PRO A 6 4.25 18.23 -10.78
CA PRO A 6 5.69 17.98 -10.73
C PRO A 6 6.24 17.80 -9.31
N PHE A 7 5.63 18.48 -8.33
CA PHE A 7 5.95 18.30 -6.92
C PHE A 7 5.61 16.88 -6.44
N ASP A 8 4.39 16.41 -6.72
CA ASP A 8 3.94 15.08 -6.28
C ASP A 8 4.82 13.97 -6.84
N LYS A 9 5.18 14.06 -8.13
CA LYS A 9 6.05 13.09 -8.81
C LYS A 9 7.43 13.04 -8.17
N LYS A 10 8.05 14.21 -8.02
CA LYS A 10 9.37 14.34 -7.40
C LYS A 10 9.36 13.87 -5.94
N PHE A 11 8.28 14.12 -5.22
CA PHE A 11 8.09 13.65 -3.86
C PHE A 11 8.12 12.12 -3.80
N VAL A 12 7.34 11.42 -4.65
CA VAL A 12 7.32 9.95 -4.67
C VAL A 12 8.70 9.38 -5.07
N GLU A 13 9.37 9.95 -6.07
CA GLU A 13 10.72 9.57 -6.48
C GLU A 13 11.73 9.71 -5.32
N GLN A 14 11.72 10.86 -4.64
CA GLN A 14 12.60 11.10 -3.48
C GLN A 14 12.34 10.10 -2.34
N ARG A 15 11.07 9.72 -2.13
CA ARG A 15 10.71 8.70 -1.13
C ARG A 15 11.24 7.31 -1.50
N ALA A 16 11.16 6.93 -2.78
CA ALA A 16 11.73 5.67 -3.25
C ALA A 16 13.26 5.65 -3.08
N HIS A 17 13.93 6.74 -3.47
CA HIS A 17 15.38 6.90 -3.30
C HIS A 17 15.81 6.86 -1.82
N GLN A 18 15.06 7.52 -0.94
CA GLN A 18 15.33 7.49 0.50
C GLN A 18 15.20 6.06 1.05
N PHE A 19 14.16 5.33 0.65
CA PHE A 19 13.97 3.96 1.08
C PHE A 19 15.08 3.02 0.56
N ARG A 20 15.56 3.25 -0.67
CA ARG A 20 16.72 2.52 -1.23
C ARG A 20 17.99 2.72 -0.39
N ASP A 21 18.29 3.96 0.01
CA ASP A 21 19.42 4.22 0.93
C ASP A 21 19.25 3.48 2.27
N GLN A 22 18.06 3.54 2.86
CA GLN A 22 17.75 2.85 4.12
C GLN A 22 17.94 1.33 4.00
N LEU A 23 17.45 0.73 2.91
CA LEU A 23 17.63 -0.69 2.61
C LEU A 23 19.11 -1.04 2.47
N ASN A 24 19.88 -0.26 1.70
CA ASN A 24 21.31 -0.50 1.49
C ASN A 24 22.09 -0.43 2.81
N ARG A 25 21.77 0.54 3.67
CA ARG A 25 22.41 0.67 4.99
C ARG A 25 22.07 -0.51 5.90
N TRP A 26 20.84 -0.99 5.88
CA TRP A 26 20.42 -2.18 6.63
C TRP A 26 21.12 -3.43 6.12
N GLN A 27 21.18 -3.65 4.80
CA GLN A 27 21.90 -4.77 4.19
C GLN A 27 23.41 -4.74 4.50
N ALA A 28 23.99 -3.55 4.60
CA ALA A 28 25.40 -3.36 4.98
C ALA A 28 25.66 -3.43 6.50
N GLY A 29 24.64 -3.71 7.32
CA GLY A 29 24.76 -3.74 8.79
C GLY A 29 24.97 -2.37 9.45
N LYS A 30 24.80 -1.26 8.71
CA LYS A 30 24.93 0.12 9.20
C LYS A 30 23.63 0.69 9.77
N LEU A 31 22.54 -0.06 9.68
CA LEU A 31 21.23 0.26 10.25
C LEU A 31 20.69 -1.03 10.89
N ALA A 32 20.41 -1.00 12.19
CA ALA A 32 19.89 -2.17 12.90
C ALA A 32 18.46 -2.52 12.45
N GLU A 33 18.03 -3.78 12.63
CA GLU A 33 16.67 -4.20 12.29
C GLU A 33 15.61 -3.42 13.07
N ASP A 34 15.85 -3.12 14.35
CA ASP A 34 14.89 -2.36 15.15
C ASP A 34 14.68 -0.92 14.65
N ASP A 35 15.72 -0.32 14.07
CA ASP A 35 15.67 1.01 13.44
C ASP A 35 15.11 0.96 12.02
N PHE A 36 15.37 -0.12 11.28
CA PHE A 36 14.85 -0.30 9.93
C PHE A 36 13.37 -0.65 9.91
N ARG A 37 12.89 -1.42 10.91
CA ARG A 37 11.49 -1.83 11.07
C ARG A 37 10.49 -0.68 10.92
N PRO A 38 10.56 0.44 11.67
CA PRO A 38 9.61 1.53 11.49
C PRO A 38 9.70 2.18 10.10
N LEU A 39 10.88 2.27 9.51
CA LEU A 39 11.09 2.86 8.19
C LEU A 39 10.44 2.04 7.07
N ARG A 40 10.61 0.71 7.09
CA ARG A 40 9.95 -0.18 6.13
C ARG A 40 8.44 -0.22 6.32
N LEU A 41 7.96 -0.21 7.56
CA LEU A 41 6.53 -0.18 7.87
C LEU A 41 5.85 1.10 7.36
N GLN A 42 6.49 2.25 7.48
CA GLN A 42 5.99 3.51 6.93
C GLN A 42 5.88 3.49 5.40
N ASN A 43 6.69 2.68 4.72
CA ASN A 43 6.66 2.50 3.27
C ASN A 43 5.84 1.28 2.83
N GLY A 44 5.03 0.70 3.73
CA GLY A 44 4.10 -0.38 3.39
C GLY A 44 4.68 -1.78 3.41
N TRP A 45 5.91 -1.94 3.90
CA TRP A 45 6.62 -3.24 3.96
C TRP A 45 6.50 -3.87 5.35
N TYR A 46 5.66 -4.89 5.45
CA TYR A 46 5.41 -5.64 6.67
C TYR A 46 5.92 -7.07 6.54
N VAL A 47 6.89 -7.48 7.35
CA VAL A 47 7.33 -8.89 7.42
C VAL A 47 6.27 -9.70 8.16
N GLN A 48 5.60 -10.59 7.43
CA GLN A 48 4.68 -11.58 8.00
C GLN A 48 5.48 -12.78 8.54
N ARG A 49 4.77 -13.84 8.96
CA ARG A 49 5.39 -15.05 9.54
C ARG A 49 6.46 -15.67 8.63
N TYR A 50 6.23 -15.68 7.31
CA TYR A 50 7.11 -16.35 6.35
C TYR A 50 7.84 -15.37 5.43
N ALA A 51 7.14 -14.34 4.94
CA ALA A 51 7.66 -13.46 3.91
C ALA A 51 7.19 -12.00 4.09
N PRO A 52 7.84 -11.04 3.44
CA PRO A 52 7.41 -9.65 3.44
C PRO A 52 6.18 -9.43 2.58
N MET A 53 5.22 -8.69 3.12
CA MET A 53 4.06 -8.16 2.43
C MET A 53 4.27 -6.69 2.11
N LEU A 54 4.02 -6.32 0.86
CA LEU A 54 3.93 -4.94 0.40
C LEU A 54 2.45 -4.55 0.30
N ARG A 55 2.11 -3.40 0.89
CA ARG A 55 0.82 -2.73 0.64
C ARG A 55 1.05 -1.45 -0.14
N VAL A 56 0.46 -1.38 -1.33
CA VAL A 56 0.47 -0.19 -2.19
C VAL A 56 -0.77 0.66 -1.89
N ALA A 57 -0.56 1.96 -1.73
CA ALA A 57 -1.64 2.93 -1.56
C ALA A 57 -2.38 3.12 -2.89
N VAL A 58 -3.70 3.01 -2.85
CA VAL A 58 -4.60 3.32 -3.97
C VAL A 58 -5.60 4.36 -3.46
N PRO A 59 -5.28 5.66 -3.62
CA PRO A 59 -6.13 6.76 -3.19
C PRO A 59 -7.58 6.53 -3.62
N TYR A 60 -8.52 6.47 -2.66
CA TYR A 60 -9.97 6.33 -2.88
C TYR A 60 -10.38 5.24 -3.89
N GLY A 61 -9.53 4.24 -4.12
CA GLY A 61 -9.79 3.14 -5.04
C GLY A 61 -9.65 3.45 -6.54
N GLU A 62 -9.11 4.60 -6.92
CA GLU A 62 -8.94 4.95 -8.35
C GLU A 62 -7.57 4.47 -8.88
N ILE A 63 -7.58 3.70 -9.99
CA ILE A 63 -6.37 3.16 -10.63
C ILE A 63 -6.38 3.43 -12.13
N ALA A 64 -5.29 3.99 -12.65
CA ALA A 64 -5.06 4.17 -14.07
C ALA A 64 -4.59 2.87 -14.75
N SER A 65 -4.87 2.71 -16.04
CA SER A 65 -4.39 1.54 -16.81
C SER A 65 -2.86 1.41 -16.81
N ARG A 66 -2.10 2.53 -16.76
CA ARG A 66 -0.63 2.52 -16.62
C ARG A 66 -0.18 1.96 -15.26
N GLN A 67 -0.88 2.32 -14.19
CA GLN A 67 -0.62 1.86 -12.83
C GLN A 67 -0.92 0.36 -12.71
N LEU A 68 -2.05 -0.08 -13.27
CA LEU A 68 -2.42 -1.49 -13.28
C LEU A 68 -1.39 -2.37 -14.02
N ARG A 69 -0.81 -1.87 -15.13
CA ARG A 69 0.27 -2.58 -15.84
C ARG A 69 1.51 -2.77 -14.98
N VAL A 70 1.93 -1.73 -14.26
CA VAL A 70 3.05 -1.81 -13.31
C VAL A 70 2.75 -2.77 -12.17
N LEU A 71 1.56 -2.71 -11.55
CA LEU A 71 1.16 -3.66 -10.52
C LEU A 71 1.17 -5.11 -11.03
N ALA A 72 0.76 -5.33 -12.28
CA ALA A 72 0.83 -6.64 -12.92
C ALA A 72 2.26 -7.10 -13.19
N THR A 73 3.18 -6.19 -13.52
CA THR A 73 4.62 -6.48 -13.59
C THR A 73 5.17 -6.88 -12.23
N ILE A 74 4.83 -6.14 -11.17
CA ILE A 74 5.23 -6.48 -9.79
C ILE A 74 4.72 -7.89 -9.40
N ALA A 75 3.46 -8.21 -9.69
CA ALA A 75 2.93 -9.55 -9.48
C ALA A 75 3.78 -10.62 -10.19
N ARG A 76 4.02 -10.48 -11.49
CA ARG A 76 4.71 -11.52 -12.28
C ARG A 76 6.19 -11.67 -11.92
N GLU A 77 6.88 -10.57 -11.63
CA GLU A 77 8.34 -10.55 -11.58
C GLU A 77 8.90 -10.48 -10.15
N TYR A 78 8.11 -10.00 -9.18
CA TYR A 78 8.58 -9.73 -7.82
C TYR A 78 7.84 -10.49 -6.74
N ASP A 79 6.55 -10.82 -6.90
CA ASP A 79 5.77 -11.63 -5.93
C ASP A 79 6.12 -13.13 -6.05
N GLU A 80 7.41 -13.44 -6.04
CA GLU A 80 7.98 -14.79 -6.11
C GLU A 80 8.86 -15.01 -4.85
N PRO A 81 8.45 -15.91 -3.95
CA PRO A 81 9.21 -16.22 -2.75
C PRO A 81 10.42 -17.11 -3.04
N GLU A 82 11.42 -17.06 -2.17
CA GLU A 82 12.50 -18.06 -2.18
C GLU A 82 11.93 -19.47 -1.95
N ALA A 83 12.44 -20.46 -2.69
CA ALA A 83 11.91 -21.83 -2.67
C ALA A 83 11.87 -22.45 -1.26
N ALA A 84 12.90 -22.17 -0.44
CA ALA A 84 12.96 -22.66 0.93
C ALA A 84 11.88 -22.02 1.83
N VAL A 85 11.66 -20.72 1.69
CA VAL A 85 10.62 -19.97 2.43
C VAL A 85 9.24 -20.47 2.03
N PHE A 86 8.99 -20.64 0.73
CA PHE A 86 7.71 -21.12 0.24
C PHE A 86 7.41 -22.56 0.68
N LYS A 87 8.42 -23.44 0.65
CA LYS A 87 8.29 -24.81 1.14
C LYS A 87 7.90 -24.83 2.63
N ALA A 88 8.62 -24.06 3.46
CA ALA A 88 8.32 -23.96 4.89
C ALA A 88 6.91 -23.39 5.16
N ALA A 89 6.47 -22.43 4.34
CA ALA A 89 5.12 -21.88 4.42
C ALA A 89 4.05 -22.92 4.03
N MET A 90 4.26 -23.65 2.93
CA MET A 90 3.35 -24.73 2.48
C MET A 90 3.24 -25.85 3.52
N GLU A 91 4.35 -26.29 4.09
CA GLU A 91 4.34 -27.32 5.14
C GLU A 91 3.60 -26.83 6.38
N GLY A 92 3.91 -25.62 6.86
CA GLY A 92 3.27 -25.06 8.05
C GLY A 92 1.77 -24.77 7.87
N GLN A 93 1.37 -24.30 6.69
CA GLN A 93 -0.04 -24.06 6.35
C GLN A 93 -0.78 -25.37 6.03
N GLY A 94 -0.07 -26.37 5.51
CA GLY A 94 -0.61 -27.71 5.26
C GLY A 94 -1.06 -28.41 6.54
N LEU A 95 -0.41 -28.15 7.68
CA LEU A 95 -0.87 -28.61 9.00
C LEU A 95 -2.25 -28.05 9.39
N LEU A 96 -2.67 -26.95 8.75
CA LEU A 96 -3.99 -26.32 8.93
C LEU A 96 -4.98 -26.68 7.81
N GLY A 97 -4.60 -27.58 6.89
CA GLY A 97 -5.43 -28.02 5.75
C GLY A 97 -5.29 -27.15 4.49
N THR A 98 -4.42 -26.14 4.48
CA THR A 98 -4.19 -25.30 3.29
C THR A 98 -3.35 -26.05 2.26
N THR A 99 -3.88 -26.23 1.05
CA THR A 99 -3.21 -26.97 -0.03
C THR A 99 -2.60 -26.07 -1.11
N PHE A 100 -2.85 -24.76 -1.04
CA PHE A 100 -2.40 -23.80 -2.02
C PHE A 100 -2.09 -22.45 -1.37
N LEU A 101 -0.97 -21.85 -1.74
CA LEU A 101 -0.60 -20.49 -1.36
C LEU A 101 -0.47 -19.66 -2.64
N PRO A 102 -1.31 -18.61 -2.82
CA PRO A 102 -1.25 -17.77 -4.01
C PRO A 102 0.06 -16.97 -4.00
N LYS A 103 0.77 -17.03 -5.12
CA LYS A 103 1.93 -16.21 -5.45
C LYS A 103 1.82 -15.71 -6.89
N ASN A 104 2.72 -14.82 -7.27
CA ASN A 104 2.70 -14.13 -8.55
C ASN A 104 1.38 -13.37 -8.80
N CYS A 105 0.74 -12.88 -7.74
CA CYS A 105 -0.55 -12.21 -7.84
C CYS A 105 -0.66 -11.02 -6.90
N ALA A 106 -1.64 -10.15 -7.17
CA ALA A 106 -1.96 -9.01 -6.36
C ALA A 106 -3.35 -9.19 -5.74
N HIS A 107 -3.54 -8.73 -4.51
CA HIS A 107 -4.82 -8.79 -3.81
C HIS A 107 -5.38 -7.38 -3.61
N PHE A 108 -6.60 -7.14 -4.07
CA PHE A 108 -7.35 -5.96 -3.66
C PHE A 108 -7.84 -6.13 -2.22
N THR A 109 -7.63 -5.11 -1.42
CA THR A 109 -8.01 -5.11 -0.01
C THR A 109 -9.41 -4.55 0.16
N THR A 110 -10.03 -4.83 1.31
CA THR A 110 -11.30 -4.20 1.72
C THR A 110 -11.21 -2.68 1.93
N ARG A 111 -10.02 -2.08 1.80
CA ARG A 111 -9.79 -0.63 1.83
C ARG A 111 -9.20 -0.13 0.51
N THR A 112 -9.55 -0.80 -0.58
CA THR A 112 -9.22 -0.47 -1.98
C THR A 112 -7.73 -0.41 -2.35
N ASN A 113 -6.82 -0.57 -1.39
CA ASN A 113 -5.39 -0.77 -1.64
C ASN A 113 -5.09 -2.11 -2.32
N VAL A 114 -3.84 -2.27 -2.78
CA VAL A 114 -3.30 -3.50 -3.37
C VAL A 114 -2.24 -4.11 -2.45
N GLN A 115 -2.18 -5.45 -2.36
CA GLN A 115 -1.20 -6.20 -1.58
C GLN A 115 -0.51 -7.32 -2.36
N PHE A 116 0.78 -7.49 -2.08
CA PHE A 116 1.64 -8.61 -2.51
C PHE A 116 2.24 -9.26 -1.27
N ASN A 117 2.43 -10.58 -1.25
CA ASN A 117 2.75 -11.31 -0.02
C ASN A 117 4.13 -11.97 0.00
N TRP A 118 4.81 -12.04 -1.16
CA TRP A 118 6.01 -12.86 -1.30
C TRP A 118 7.25 -12.11 -1.75
N ILE A 119 7.18 -10.79 -1.85
CA ILE A 119 8.29 -9.98 -2.38
C ILE A 119 9.46 -9.97 -1.35
N PRO A 120 10.66 -10.47 -1.70
CA PRO A 120 11.81 -10.42 -0.80
C PRO A 120 12.21 -8.98 -0.45
N LEU A 121 12.62 -8.73 0.81
CA LEU A 121 13.04 -7.39 1.24
C LEU A 121 14.22 -6.86 0.41
N SER A 122 15.09 -7.73 -0.08
CA SER A 122 16.21 -7.36 -0.95
C SER A 122 15.77 -6.74 -2.29
N LYS A 123 14.53 -7.00 -2.71
CA LYS A 123 13.92 -6.43 -3.93
C LYS A 123 12.99 -5.25 -3.63
N SER A 124 12.79 -4.90 -2.37
CA SER A 124 11.79 -3.90 -1.97
C SER A 124 12.07 -2.51 -2.56
N ALA A 125 13.33 -2.09 -2.65
CA ALA A 125 13.69 -0.81 -3.26
C ALA A 125 13.41 -0.79 -4.78
N ASP A 126 13.66 -1.89 -5.49
CA ASP A 126 13.38 -1.99 -6.93
C ASP A 126 11.87 -1.86 -7.21
N VAL A 127 11.05 -2.48 -6.36
CA VAL A 127 9.59 -2.35 -6.45
C VAL A 127 9.13 -0.93 -6.14
N MET A 128 9.74 -0.26 -5.16
CA MET A 128 9.42 1.14 -4.85
C MET A 128 9.76 2.08 -6.02
N ASP A 129 10.89 1.88 -6.68
CA ASP A 129 11.27 2.64 -7.87
C ASP A 129 10.28 2.39 -9.03
N LEU A 130 9.88 1.13 -9.23
CA LEU A 130 8.91 0.77 -10.26
C LEU A 130 7.52 1.41 -10.00
N LEU A 131 7.06 1.43 -8.74
CA LEU A 131 5.83 2.14 -8.36
C LEU A 131 5.95 3.65 -8.60
N ALA A 132 7.10 4.25 -8.32
CA ALA A 132 7.34 5.67 -8.53
C ALA A 132 7.20 6.08 -10.00
N THR A 133 7.54 5.20 -10.96
CA THR A 133 7.35 5.46 -12.40
C THR A 133 5.89 5.73 -12.80
N VAL A 134 4.94 5.35 -11.95
CA VAL A 134 3.50 5.54 -12.16
C VAL A 134 2.82 6.26 -11.01
N ASP A 135 3.59 7.07 -10.27
CA ASP A 135 3.12 7.93 -9.18
C ASP A 135 2.47 7.16 -8.01
N MET A 136 2.82 5.88 -7.84
CA MET A 136 2.32 5.02 -6.76
C MET A 136 3.35 4.87 -5.64
N HIS A 137 2.88 4.57 -4.42
CA HIS A 137 3.74 4.40 -3.26
C HIS A 137 3.11 3.51 -2.18
N GLY A 138 3.91 3.07 -1.21
CA GLY A 138 3.44 2.36 -0.01
C GLY A 138 3.31 3.23 1.26
N ILE A 139 3.51 4.55 1.14
CA ILE A 139 3.51 5.51 2.27
C ILE A 139 2.23 5.37 3.13
N GLN A 140 2.40 5.31 4.45
CA GLN A 140 1.34 5.27 5.47
C GLN A 140 0.28 4.17 5.27
N THR A 141 0.61 3.11 4.55
CA THR A 141 -0.30 1.98 4.38
C THR A 141 -0.27 0.99 5.57
N SER A 142 0.69 1.17 6.48
CA SER A 142 0.95 0.35 7.66
C SER A 142 1.39 1.21 8.86
N GLY A 143 1.56 0.58 10.03
CA GLY A 143 1.87 1.30 11.27
C GLY A 143 0.65 1.94 11.95
N ASN A 144 0.93 2.82 12.92
CA ASN A 144 -0.06 3.61 13.66
C ASN A 144 -0.16 5.02 13.06
N CYS A 145 -0.81 5.11 11.92
CA CYS A 145 -1.06 6.34 11.20
C CYS A 145 -2.43 6.26 10.49
N ILE A 146 -2.78 7.31 9.77
CA ILE A 146 -3.96 7.35 8.90
C ILE A 146 -3.80 6.32 7.78
N ARG A 147 -4.86 5.54 7.56
CA ARG A 147 -4.96 4.56 6.47
C ARG A 147 -5.55 5.22 5.23
N ASN A 148 -5.51 4.50 4.11
CA ASN A 148 -6.14 4.93 2.86
C ASN A 148 -7.55 5.46 3.09
N THR A 149 -7.81 6.69 2.64
CA THR A 149 -9.14 7.30 2.63
C THR A 149 -9.95 6.63 1.51
N THR A 150 -11.06 6.00 1.88
CA THR A 150 -11.89 5.22 0.94
C THR A 150 -13.17 5.95 0.58
N THR A 151 -13.73 5.63 -0.57
CA THR A 151 -15.02 6.15 -1.02
C THR A 151 -15.79 5.13 -1.86
N ASP A 152 -16.99 5.52 -2.33
CA ASP A 152 -17.83 4.70 -3.21
C ASP A 152 -17.05 4.31 -4.47
N ALA A 153 -17.09 3.02 -4.83
CA ALA A 153 -16.48 2.51 -6.06
C ALA A 153 -17.14 3.09 -7.33
N LEU A 154 -18.35 3.62 -7.20
CA LEU A 154 -19.10 4.29 -8.26
C LEU A 154 -19.01 5.83 -8.19
N ALA A 155 -18.12 6.38 -7.37
CA ALA A 155 -17.95 7.82 -7.23
C ALA A 155 -17.69 8.53 -8.58
N GLY A 156 -18.47 9.57 -8.86
CA GLY A 156 -18.51 10.34 -10.10
C GLY A 156 -19.44 9.80 -11.18
N VAL A 157 -20.04 8.62 -10.98
CA VAL A 157 -20.95 7.98 -11.96
C VAL A 157 -22.18 7.33 -11.34
N ALA A 158 -22.29 7.29 -10.01
CA ALA A 158 -23.45 6.71 -9.34
C ALA A 158 -24.70 7.56 -9.57
N VAL A 159 -25.83 6.90 -9.87
CA VAL A 159 -27.10 7.56 -10.20
C VAL A 159 -27.67 8.33 -9.00
N ASP A 160 -27.40 7.87 -7.78
CA ASP A 160 -27.84 8.48 -6.54
C ASP A 160 -26.76 9.36 -5.88
N GLU A 161 -25.66 9.66 -6.60
CA GLU A 161 -24.62 10.56 -6.11
C GLU A 161 -25.17 11.97 -5.93
N ILE A 162 -25.02 12.49 -4.71
CA ILE A 162 -25.37 13.88 -4.37
C ILE A 162 -24.18 14.79 -4.69
N VAL A 163 -22.98 14.33 -4.38
CA VAL A 163 -21.72 15.04 -4.63
C VAL A 163 -20.61 14.04 -4.87
N ASP A 164 -19.72 14.32 -5.82
CA ASP A 164 -18.53 13.50 -6.03
C ASP A 164 -17.61 13.57 -4.78
N PRO A 165 -17.37 12.45 -4.07
CA PRO A 165 -16.57 12.44 -2.86
C PRO A 165 -15.05 12.45 -3.13
N ARG A 166 -14.60 12.22 -4.37
CA ARG A 166 -13.17 12.07 -4.71
C ARG A 166 -12.33 13.31 -4.41
N PRO A 167 -12.78 14.56 -4.71
CA PRO A 167 -12.02 15.76 -4.34
C PRO A 167 -11.77 15.89 -2.84
N TYR A 168 -12.76 15.54 -2.02
CA TYR A 168 -12.62 15.57 -0.56
C TYR A 168 -11.65 14.50 -0.06
N ALA A 169 -11.75 13.28 -0.60
CA ALA A 169 -10.84 12.19 -0.26
C ALA A 169 -9.39 12.53 -0.64
N GLU A 170 -9.19 13.17 -1.80
CA GLU A 170 -7.88 13.64 -2.28
C GLU A 170 -7.31 14.75 -1.38
N ILE A 171 -8.10 15.76 -1.00
CA ILE A 171 -7.65 16.81 -0.07
C ILE A 171 -7.24 16.22 1.28
N ILE A 172 -8.05 15.31 1.84
CA ILE A 172 -7.71 14.63 3.10
C ILE A 172 -6.42 13.83 2.94
N ARG A 173 -6.26 13.08 1.84
CA ARG A 173 -5.04 12.33 1.57
C ARG A 173 -3.82 13.26 1.53
N GLN A 174 -3.87 14.35 0.78
CA GLN A 174 -2.76 15.29 0.66
C GLN A 174 -2.40 15.91 2.01
N TRP A 175 -3.40 16.36 2.77
CA TRP A 175 -3.19 17.00 4.06
C TRP A 175 -2.63 16.03 5.12
N THR A 176 -3.02 14.77 5.05
CA THR A 176 -2.62 13.75 6.04
C THR A 176 -1.31 13.04 5.71
N THR A 177 -0.88 13.07 4.45
CA THR A 177 0.30 12.33 4.00
C THR A 177 1.59 12.94 4.56
N LEU A 178 2.34 12.17 5.34
CA LEU A 178 3.56 12.58 6.05
C LEU A 178 3.42 13.84 6.94
N HIS A 179 2.19 14.18 7.33
CA HIS A 179 1.98 15.26 8.30
C HIS A 179 2.46 14.83 9.69
N PRO A 180 3.24 15.64 10.42
CA PRO A 180 3.78 15.26 11.73
C PRO A 180 2.71 14.83 12.75
N GLU A 181 1.55 15.49 12.73
CA GLU A 181 0.42 15.17 13.62
C GLU A 181 -0.17 13.77 13.37
N PHE A 182 -0.03 13.23 12.15
CA PHE A 182 -0.65 11.95 11.75
C PHE A 182 0.36 10.83 11.50
N ALA A 183 1.65 11.11 11.71
CA ALA A 183 2.72 10.13 11.52
C ALA A 183 2.82 9.10 12.66
N PHE A 184 2.37 9.46 13.87
CA PHE A 184 2.51 8.65 15.10
C PHE A 184 1.26 8.69 15.96
N LEU A 185 0.16 8.16 15.44
CA LEU A 185 -1.09 8.04 16.20
C LEU A 185 -0.98 6.93 17.27
N PRO A 186 -1.84 6.95 18.31
CA PRO A 186 -1.90 5.83 19.28
C PRO A 186 -2.22 4.49 18.61
N ARG A 187 -3.05 4.53 17.56
CA ARG A 187 -3.40 3.36 16.74
C ARG A 187 -3.75 3.78 15.31
N LYS A 188 -3.96 2.79 14.44
CA LYS A 188 -4.46 2.99 13.07
C LYS A 188 -5.75 3.82 13.09
N PHE A 189 -5.88 4.74 12.15
CA PHE A 189 -7.07 5.57 11.97
C PHE A 189 -7.57 5.47 10.52
N LYS A 190 -8.86 5.24 10.32
CA LYS A 190 -9.49 4.91 9.04
C LYS A 190 -10.54 5.96 8.72
N ILE A 191 -10.45 6.51 7.52
CA ILE A 191 -11.38 7.52 7.02
C ILE A 191 -12.16 6.92 5.85
N ALA A 192 -13.47 7.12 5.80
CA ALA A 192 -14.29 6.91 4.61
C ALA A 192 -15.19 8.13 4.33
N ILE A 193 -15.45 8.36 3.05
CA ILE A 193 -16.37 9.41 2.59
C ILE A 193 -17.39 8.77 1.66
N SER A 194 -18.67 9.01 1.88
CA SER A 194 -19.72 8.71 0.90
C SER A 194 -20.33 10.01 0.41
N GLY A 195 -20.53 10.10 -0.90
CA GLY A 195 -21.24 11.20 -1.56
C GLY A 195 -22.63 10.80 -2.08
N ALA A 196 -23.04 9.55 -1.87
CA ALA A 196 -24.27 8.96 -2.38
C ALA A 196 -25.32 8.75 -1.27
N LYS A 197 -26.57 8.54 -1.66
CA LYS A 197 -27.66 8.22 -0.71
C LYS A 197 -27.46 6.86 -0.05
N ASP A 198 -27.05 5.86 -0.83
CA ASP A 198 -26.68 4.56 -0.31
C ASP A 198 -25.23 4.55 0.18
N ASP A 199 -24.97 3.99 1.37
CA ASP A 199 -23.61 3.80 1.86
C ASP A 199 -22.93 2.59 1.20
N ARG A 200 -22.20 2.87 0.11
CA ARG A 200 -21.33 1.88 -0.57
C ARG A 200 -19.87 1.95 -0.11
N ALA A 201 -19.51 2.96 0.68
CA ALA A 201 -18.17 3.14 1.24
C ALA A 201 -17.99 2.40 2.58
N ALA A 202 -19.09 1.85 3.13
CA ALA A 202 -19.13 1.18 4.42
C ALA A 202 -18.61 2.08 5.55
N THR A 203 -19.11 3.32 5.60
CA THR A 203 -18.63 4.36 6.52
C THR A 203 -18.76 3.95 7.98
N GLY A 204 -19.78 3.17 8.34
CA GLY A 204 -19.96 2.63 9.69
C GLY A 204 -18.84 1.72 10.22
N TRP A 205 -17.93 1.24 9.36
CA TRP A 205 -16.75 0.44 9.75
C TRP A 205 -15.44 1.24 9.83
N HIS A 206 -15.52 2.56 9.67
CA HIS A 206 -14.42 3.51 9.72
C HIS A 206 -14.40 4.25 11.06
N ASP A 207 -13.25 4.86 11.37
CA ASP A 207 -13.12 5.66 12.59
C ASP A 207 -13.80 7.04 12.42
N VAL A 208 -13.89 7.52 11.16
CA VAL A 208 -14.67 8.68 10.72
C VAL A 208 -15.13 8.51 9.27
#